data_AF-A0A7C5ZGN8-F1
#
_entry.id   AF-A0A7C5ZGN8-F1
#
_cell.length_a   1.000
_cell.length_b   1.000
_cell.length_c   1.000
_cell.angle_alpha   90.00
_cell.angle_beta   90.00
_cell.angle_gamma   90.00
#
_symmetry.space_group_name_H-M   'P 1'
#
loop_
_entity.id
_entity.type
_entity.pdbx_description
1 polymer ?
#
loop_
_entity_poly.entity_id
_entity_poly.type
_entity_poly.pdbx_seq_one_letter_code
_entity_poly.pdbx_strand_id
1 'polypeptide(L)' 'LEGPNLTQTRLLAEAGRVPVIASGGVAGLEDVRKLLELPIWGVIIGRSLHERRLDLQSAIELARQHGHNI' A
#
# COMPACT_ATOMS: atom_id res chain seq x y z
N LEU A 1 -5.43 2.21 13.47
CA LEU A 1 -5.72 1.48 12.20
C LEU A 1 -5.06 0.11 12.35
N GLU A 2 -5.74 -0.96 11.92
CA GLU A 2 -5.31 -2.35 12.17
C GLU A 2 -4.38 -2.92 11.08
N GLY A 3 -4.10 -2.16 10.03
CA GLY A 3 -3.34 -2.63 8.87
C GLY A 3 -4.24 -3.01 7.69
N PRO A 4 -3.69 -3.10 6.47
CA PRO A 4 -4.41 -3.58 5.28
C PRO A 4 -4.62 -5.10 5.32
N ASN A 5 -5.67 -5.60 4.65
CA ASN A 5 -5.89 -7.04 4.50
C ASN A 5 -5.01 -7.61 3.36
N LEU A 6 -3.76 -7.94 3.70
CA LEU A 6 -2.75 -8.40 2.73
C LEU A 6 -3.15 -9.70 2.03
N THR A 7 -3.69 -10.66 2.78
CA THR A 7 -4.06 -11.99 2.25
C THR A 7 -5.14 -11.85 1.18
N GLN A 8 -6.22 -11.15 1.48
CA GLN A 8 -7.32 -11.00 0.53
C GLN A 8 -6.92 -10.11 -0.66
N THR A 9 -6.11 -9.09 -0.41
CA THR A 9 -5.59 -8.20 -1.47
C THR A 9 -4.71 -8.98 -2.45
N ARG A 10 -3.82 -9.86 -1.94
CA ARG A 10 -3.00 -10.73 -2.77
C ARG A 10 -3.86 -11.66 -3.61
N LEU A 11 -4.79 -12.38 -2.99
CA LEU A 11 -5.67 -13.32 -3.69
C LEU A 11 -6.44 -12.64 -4.81
N LEU A 12 -6.95 -11.42 -4.58
CA LEU A 12 -7.67 -10.66 -5.59
C LEU A 12 -6.74 -10.22 -6.73
N ALA A 13 -5.54 -9.76 -6.40
CA ALA A 13 -4.54 -9.30 -7.37
C ALA A 13 -4.01 -10.45 -8.24
N GLU A 14 -3.82 -11.63 -7.68
CA GLU A 14 -3.35 -12.83 -8.40
C GLU A 14 -4.46 -13.49 -9.23
N ALA A 15 -5.71 -13.47 -8.76
CA ALA A 15 -6.84 -14.08 -9.47
C ALA A 15 -7.40 -13.22 -10.61
N GLY A 16 -7.18 -11.90 -10.53
CA GLY A 16 -7.78 -10.92 -11.43
C GLY A 16 -7.00 -10.71 -12.72
N ARG A 17 -7.73 -10.29 -13.77
CA ARG A 17 -7.14 -9.65 -14.97
C ARG A 17 -7.22 -8.12 -14.92
N VAL A 18 -7.75 -7.59 -13.83
CA VAL A 18 -8.00 -6.16 -13.64
C VAL A 18 -7.00 -5.60 -12.63
N PRO A 19 -6.52 -4.36 -12.82
CA PRO A 19 -5.66 -3.70 -11.84
C PRO A 19 -6.34 -3.60 -10.47
N VAL A 20 -5.66 -4.05 -9.41
CA VAL A 20 -6.15 -3.97 -8.03
C VAL A 20 -5.51 -2.80 -7.31
N ILE A 21 -6.31 -2.01 -6.59
CA ILE A 21 -5.84 -0.91 -5.74
C ILE A 21 -6.23 -1.21 -4.29
N ALA A 22 -5.25 -1.20 -3.38
CA ALA A 22 -5.52 -1.36 -1.95
C ALA A 22 -5.97 -0.01 -1.34
N SER A 23 -7.21 0.07 -0.84
CA SER A 23 -7.80 1.37 -0.45
C SER A 23 -7.93 1.63 1.05
N GLY A 24 -7.42 0.74 1.93
CA GLY A 24 -7.69 0.88 3.35
C GLY A 24 -6.71 0.16 4.27
N GLY A 25 -6.72 0.57 5.53
CA GLY A 25 -5.96 -0.08 6.61
C GLY A 25 -4.52 0.40 6.78
N VAL A 26 -3.96 1.18 5.86
CA VAL A 26 -2.55 1.65 5.93
C VAL A 26 -2.34 2.55 7.15
N ALA A 27 -1.64 2.05 8.16
CA ALA A 27 -1.38 2.73 9.42
C ALA A 27 0.00 3.40 9.47
N GLY A 28 0.99 2.87 8.74
CA GLY A 28 2.37 3.36 8.71
C GLY A 28 3.20 2.75 7.58
N LEU A 29 4.50 3.06 7.55
CA LEU A 29 5.43 2.63 6.50
C LEU A 29 5.56 1.11 6.37
N GLU A 30 5.46 0.37 7.48
CA GLU A 30 5.52 -1.10 7.45
C GLU A 30 4.35 -1.71 6.66
N ASP A 31 3.17 -1.07 6.68
CA ASP A 31 2.06 -1.51 5.85
C ASP A 31 2.32 -1.22 4.38
N VAL A 32 2.92 -0.07 4.07
CA VAL A 32 3.34 0.28 2.69
C VAL A 32 4.33 -0.76 2.18
N ARG A 33 5.36 -1.10 2.97
CA ARG A 33 6.36 -2.12 2.62
C ARG A 33 5.70 -3.45 2.27
N LYS A 34 4.77 -3.93 3.10
CA LYS A 34 4.06 -5.18 2.83
C LYS A 34 3.17 -5.12 1.59
N LEU A 35 2.61 -3.95 1.27
CA LEU A 35 1.78 -3.75 0.08
C LEU A 35 2.61 -3.68 -1.21
N LEU A 36 3.84 -3.16 -1.16
CA LEU A 36 4.76 -3.15 -2.30
C LEU A 36 5.14 -4.56 -2.77
N GLU A 37 5.13 -5.54 -1.85
CA GLU A 37 5.38 -6.96 -2.15
C GLU A 37 4.18 -7.65 -2.84
N LEU A 38 3.07 -6.96 -3.07
CA LEU A 38 1.88 -7.52 -3.70
C LEU A 38 1.79 -7.11 -5.18
N PRO A 39 1.21 -7.94 -6.05
CA PRO A 39 1.00 -7.60 -7.47
C PRO A 39 -0.17 -6.63 -7.67
N ILE A 40 -0.23 -5.56 -6.88
CA ILE A 40 -1.26 -4.51 -6.95
C ILE A 40 -0.77 -3.33 -7.78
N TRP A 41 -1.72 -2.60 -8.35
CA TRP A 41 -1.45 -1.41 -9.16
C TRP A 41 -1.17 -0.17 -8.32
N GLY A 42 -1.73 -0.10 -7.11
CA GLY A 42 -1.49 1.03 -6.23
C GLY A 42 -2.15 0.91 -4.86
N VAL A 43 -1.92 1.93 -4.05
CA VAL A 43 -2.42 2.04 -2.68
C VAL A 43 -3.02 3.43 -2.49
N ILE A 44 -4.21 3.51 -1.88
CA ILE A 44 -4.82 4.76 -1.45
C ILE A 44 -4.61 4.90 0.05
N ILE A 45 -3.95 6.00 0.45
CA ILE A 45 -3.66 6.33 1.84
C ILE A 45 -4.48 7.57 2.19
N GLY A 46 -5.27 7.47 3.26
CA GLY A 46 -6.15 8.56 3.72
C GLY A 46 -5.83 8.99 5.16
N ARG A 47 -6.62 8.51 6.11
CA ARG A 47 -6.60 8.95 7.52
C ARG A 47 -5.22 9.01 8.18
N SER A 48 -4.32 8.05 7.89
CA SER A 48 -2.96 8.03 8.46
C SER A 48 -2.08 9.21 8.02
N LEU A 49 -2.31 9.76 6.83
CA LEU A 49 -1.68 11.02 6.38
C LEU A 49 -2.24 12.21 7.16
N HIS A 50 -3.56 12.29 7.31
CA HIS A 50 -4.20 13.39 8.03
C HIS A 50 -3.83 13.42 9.52
N GLU A 51 -3.69 12.25 10.14
CA GLU A 51 -3.28 12.10 11.54
C GLU A 51 -1.76 12.16 11.73
N ARG A 52 -0.98 12.41 10.67
CA ARG A 52 0.50 12.44 10.69
C ARG A 52 1.14 11.16 11.26
N ARG A 53 0.44 10.02 11.14
CA ARG A 53 0.95 8.69 11.53
C ARG A 53 1.80 8.06 10.44
N LEU A 54 1.65 8.53 9.21
CA LEU A 54 2.46 8.16 8.06
C LEU A 54 2.96 9.45 7.41
N ASP A 55 4.26 9.52 7.15
CA ASP A 55 4.87 10.58 6.36
C ASP A 55 4.82 10.22 4.87
N LEU A 56 4.24 11.11 4.05
CA LEU A 56 4.04 10.86 2.63
C LEU A 56 5.36 10.74 1.88
N GLN A 57 6.33 11.61 2.20
CA GLN A 57 7.61 11.63 1.53
C GLN A 57 8.34 10.31 1.74
N SER A 58 8.38 9.84 2.99
CA SER A 58 8.97 8.55 3.35
C SER A 58 8.32 7.37 2.61
N ALA A 59 7.00 7.40 2.40
CA ALA A 59 6.29 6.35 1.66
C ALA A 59 6.63 6.36 0.16
N ILE A 60 6.77 7.55 -0.44
CA ILE A 60 7.19 7.70 -1.85
C ILE A 60 8.64 7.23 -2.03
N GLU A 61 9.54 7.62 -1.12
CA GLU A 61 10.94 7.20 -1.14
C GLU A 61 11.06 5.67 -1.02
N LEU A 62 10.30 5.07 -0.10
CA LEU A 62 10.25 3.62 0.07
C LEU A 62 9.81 2.90 -1.23
N ALA A 63 8.79 3.42 -1.90
CA ALA A 63 8.30 2.85 -3.16
C ALA A 63 9.34 2.96 -4.30
N ARG A 64 10.04 4.09 -4.40
CA ARG A 64 11.13 4.28 -5.36
C ARG A 64 12.30 3.32 -5.10
N GLN A 65 12.66 3.10 -3.83
CA GLN A 65 13.70 2.14 -3.45
C GLN A 65 13.35 0.70 -3.81
N HIS A 66 12.05 0.36 -3.83
CA HIS A 66 11.56 -0.95 -4.29
C HIS A 66 11.43 -1.03 -5.83
N GLY A 67 11.91 -0.04 -6.58
CA GLY A 67 11.91 -0.04 -8.03
C GLY A 67 10.58 0.35 -8.68
N HIS A 68 9.63 0.88 -7.90
CA HIS A 68 8.37 1.39 -8.44
C HIS A 68 8.52 2.83 -8.91
N ASN A 69 7.92 3.15 -10.05
CA ASN A 69 7.97 4.48 -10.66
C ASN A 69 6.76 5.30 -10.18
N ILE A 70 6.99 6.28 -9.29
CA ILE A 70 5.98 7.15 -8.66
C ILE A 70 6.47 8.60 -8.64
#